data_AF-A0A7S3RVF5-F1
#
_entry.id   AF-A0A7S3RVF5-F1
#
_cell.length_a   1.000
_cell.length_b   1.000
_cell.length_c   1.000
_cell.angle_alpha   90.00
_cell.angle_beta   90.00
_cell.angle_gamma   90.00
#
_symmetry.space_group_name_H-M   'P 1'
#
loop_
_entity.id
_entity.type
_entity.pdbx_description
1 polymer ?
#
loop_
_entity_poly.entity_id
_entity_poly.type
_entity_poly.pdbx_seq_one_letter_code
_entity_poly.pdbx_strand_id
1 'polypeptide(L)'
;MPSHLDIQVGDYSAAMQANREAISADLRQLARAPQRFSIYSGYVVHNMEFLAWAAMLAGNKGAALAAAGQIETFLDEARLASNPMLPAFFESYLATRPMVLVRFGLWEELLSLPLPEDAQLYLSRTLFLRFGRALAFGAKGDVAAGRAEQAAFAALLTPMEPDTRRKHNTTVAEHSGPIAAAVLEAELSYREGRLEASWAALADAVARYDAMPYDEPAGYLMPPRQTYAALLAEQGRLERAARLYEEDLGTFPKNVWSLAGLRLCLAGEAHAPRLREVEAALAAAEAAADVEVRASCACALESWGSGRRPAPE
;
A
#
# COMPACT_ATOMS: atom_id res chain seq x y z
N MET A 1 3.05 -4.04 22.42
CA MET A 1 3.35 -5.04 21.38
C MET A 1 4.69 -4.67 20.75
N PRO A 2 5.68 -5.57 20.66
CA PRO A 2 7.01 -5.24 20.13
C PRO A 2 7.01 -4.86 18.64
N SER A 3 5.95 -5.21 17.91
CA SER A 3 5.79 -4.95 16.47
C SER A 3 6.09 -3.53 16.01
N HIS A 4 5.85 -2.51 16.85
CA HIS A 4 6.20 -1.12 16.53
C HIS A 4 7.71 -0.88 16.50
N LEU A 5 8.49 -1.55 17.35
CA LEU A 5 9.95 -1.51 17.25
C LEU A 5 10.44 -2.35 16.08
N ASP A 6 9.83 -3.53 15.89
CA ASP A 6 10.20 -4.46 14.82
C ASP A 6 10.02 -3.83 13.43
N ILE A 7 8.92 -3.09 13.19
CA ILE A 7 8.69 -2.39 11.93
C ILE A 7 9.75 -1.31 11.66
N GLN A 8 10.15 -0.57 12.68
CA GLN A 8 11.10 0.54 12.59
C GLN A 8 12.52 0.06 12.26
N VAL A 9 12.90 -1.14 12.70
CA VAL A 9 14.22 -1.74 12.41
C VAL A 9 14.21 -2.67 11.20
N GLY A 10 13.08 -2.78 10.50
CA GLY A 10 12.90 -3.61 9.32
C GLY A 10 12.79 -5.11 9.61
N ASP A 11 12.48 -5.52 10.84
CA ASP A 11 12.18 -6.93 11.17
C ASP A 11 10.70 -7.23 10.94
N TYR A 12 10.31 -7.21 9.67
CA TYR A 12 8.92 -7.43 9.28
C TYR A 12 8.41 -8.84 9.64
N SER A 13 9.30 -9.83 9.74
CA SER A 13 8.93 -11.18 10.17
C SER A 13 8.53 -11.21 11.64
N ALA A 14 9.32 -10.60 12.53
CA ALA A 14 8.97 -10.44 13.93
C ALA A 14 7.69 -9.61 14.12
N ALA A 15 7.53 -8.51 13.38
CA ALA A 15 6.33 -7.69 13.38
C ALA A 15 5.08 -8.50 13.01
N MET A 16 5.14 -9.30 11.93
CA MET A 16 4.04 -10.18 11.54
C MET A 16 3.74 -11.23 12.61
N GLN A 17 4.76 -11.85 13.22
CA GLN A 17 4.59 -12.86 14.25
C GLN A 17 3.92 -12.28 15.52
N ALA A 18 4.41 -11.14 15.99
CA ALA A 18 3.86 -10.46 17.17
C ALA A 18 2.38 -10.09 16.97
N ASN A 19 2.00 -9.60 15.78
CA ASN A 19 0.59 -9.30 15.49
C ASN A 19 -0.27 -10.56 15.40
N ARG A 20 0.23 -11.66 14.82
CA ARG A 20 -0.51 -12.95 14.80
C ARG A 20 -0.83 -13.44 16.21
N GLU A 21 0.15 -13.35 17.12
CA GLU A 21 -0.02 -13.74 18.52
C GLU A 21 -1.02 -12.82 19.23
N ALA A 22 -0.92 -11.51 19.01
CA ALA A 22 -1.84 -10.52 19.58
C ALA A 22 -3.28 -10.73 19.11
N ILE A 23 -3.50 -10.84 17.79
CA ILE A 23 -4.82 -11.12 17.21
C ILE A 23 -5.40 -12.41 17.80
N SER A 24 -4.59 -13.46 17.92
CA SER A 24 -5.02 -14.73 18.51
C SER A 24 -5.47 -14.56 19.97
N ALA A 25 -4.75 -13.78 20.77
CA ALA A 25 -5.11 -13.46 22.14
C ALA A 25 -6.38 -12.60 22.21
N ASP A 26 -6.48 -11.57 21.36
CA ASP A 26 -7.61 -10.66 21.30
C ASP A 26 -8.91 -11.38 20.94
N LEU A 27 -8.88 -12.26 19.94
CA LEU A 27 -10.04 -13.05 19.53
C LEU A 27 -10.50 -14.02 20.63
N ARG A 28 -9.56 -14.63 21.39
CA ARG A 28 -9.91 -15.44 22.57
C ARG A 28 -10.58 -14.59 23.65
N GLN A 29 -10.11 -13.37 23.86
CA GLN A 29 -10.68 -12.46 24.86
C GLN A 29 -12.09 -12.03 24.47
N LEU A 30 -12.29 -11.63 23.21
CA LEU A 30 -13.61 -11.25 22.68
C LEU A 30 -14.61 -12.41 22.72
N ALA A 31 -14.17 -13.65 22.52
CA ALA A 31 -15.04 -14.83 22.62
C ALA A 31 -15.52 -15.09 24.06
N ARG A 32 -14.71 -14.77 25.08
CA ARG A 32 -15.05 -14.98 26.51
C ARG A 32 -15.94 -13.89 27.08
N ALA A 33 -15.78 -12.67 26.58
CA ALA A 33 -16.58 -11.53 26.98
C ALA A 33 -16.98 -10.78 25.70
N PRO A 34 -18.05 -11.24 25.01
CA PRO A 34 -18.57 -10.57 23.83
C PRO A 34 -19.11 -9.20 24.25
N GLN A 35 -18.21 -8.21 24.29
CA GLN A 35 -18.56 -6.84 24.55
C GLN A 35 -19.19 -6.23 23.30
N ARG A 36 -20.01 -5.20 23.49
CA ARG A 36 -20.38 -4.31 22.38
C ARG A 36 -19.09 -3.74 21.77
N PHE A 37 -19.14 -3.42 20.48
CA PHE A 37 -18.03 -2.78 19.78
C PHE A 37 -17.54 -1.57 20.60
N SER A 38 -16.26 -1.54 20.93
CA SER A 38 -15.69 -0.60 21.89
C SER A 38 -14.31 -0.12 21.44
N ILE A 39 -13.67 0.73 22.25
CA ILE A 39 -12.28 1.14 22.01
C ILE A 39 -11.33 -0.05 21.90
N TYR A 40 -11.62 -1.16 22.62
CA TYR A 40 -10.82 -2.37 22.54
C TYR A 40 -10.88 -3.01 21.15
N SER A 41 -12.04 -2.96 20.48
CA SER A 41 -12.21 -3.43 19.10
C SER A 41 -11.29 -2.68 18.12
N GLY A 42 -10.95 -1.43 18.43
CA GLY A 42 -9.96 -0.66 17.69
C GLY A 42 -8.55 -1.25 17.75
N TYR A 43 -8.09 -1.67 18.93
CA TYR A 43 -6.81 -2.36 19.04
C TYR A 43 -6.79 -3.69 18.26
N VAL A 44 -7.90 -4.42 18.25
CA VAL A 44 -8.00 -5.68 17.51
C VAL A 44 -7.85 -5.48 16.01
N VAL A 45 -8.60 -4.54 15.41
CA VAL A 45 -8.50 -4.26 13.97
C VAL A 45 -7.18 -3.59 13.61
N HIS A 46 -6.63 -2.76 14.51
CA HIS A 46 -5.29 -2.19 14.38
C HIS A 46 -4.22 -3.28 14.22
N ASN A 47 -4.25 -4.31 15.07
CA ASN A 47 -3.30 -5.43 15.00
C ASN A 47 -3.43 -6.20 13.68
N MET A 48 -4.66 -6.33 13.16
CA MET A 48 -4.91 -6.94 11.86
C MET A 48 -4.34 -6.11 10.71
N GLU A 49 -4.54 -4.78 10.70
CA GLU A 49 -3.96 -3.91 9.67
C GLU A 49 -2.44 -3.84 9.79
N PHE A 50 -1.89 -3.86 11.00
CA PHE A 50 -0.45 -3.90 11.23
C PHE A 50 0.17 -5.17 10.66
N LEU A 51 -0.47 -6.33 10.87
CA LEU A 51 -0.07 -7.57 10.21
C LEU A 51 -0.08 -7.42 8.68
N ALA A 52 -1.14 -6.83 8.11
CA ALA A 52 -1.23 -6.61 6.67
C ALA A 52 -0.11 -5.69 6.17
N TRP A 53 0.18 -4.60 6.87
CA TRP A 53 1.21 -3.63 6.49
C TRP A 53 2.63 -4.20 6.57
N ALA A 54 2.96 -4.90 7.66
CA ALA A 54 4.24 -5.59 7.79
C ALA A 54 4.41 -6.65 6.68
N ALA A 55 3.35 -7.41 6.39
CA ALA A 55 3.34 -8.38 5.30
C ALA A 55 3.52 -7.72 3.93
N MET A 56 2.88 -6.57 3.69
CA MET A 56 3.06 -5.77 2.48
C MET A 56 4.49 -5.24 2.32
N LEU A 57 5.21 -4.91 3.41
CA LEU A 57 6.61 -4.48 3.37
C LEU A 57 7.59 -5.65 3.20
N ALA A 58 7.22 -6.82 3.72
CA ALA A 58 7.97 -8.07 3.59
C ALA A 58 7.80 -8.79 2.24
N GLY A 59 6.82 -8.40 1.42
CA GLY A 59 6.47 -9.15 0.22
C GLY A 59 5.75 -10.47 0.53
N ASN A 60 5.03 -10.55 1.65
CA ASN A 60 4.25 -11.72 2.04
C ASN A 60 2.76 -11.51 1.68
N LYS A 61 2.40 -11.86 0.45
CA LYS A 61 1.06 -11.75 -0.11
C LYS A 61 0.03 -12.54 0.69
N GLY A 62 0.34 -13.79 1.05
CA GLY A 62 -0.57 -14.68 1.76
C GLY A 62 -0.98 -14.10 3.12
N ALA A 63 -0.02 -13.63 3.91
CA ALA A 63 -0.31 -13.00 5.20
C ALA A 63 -1.09 -11.68 5.04
N ALA A 64 -0.74 -10.86 4.03
CA ALA A 64 -1.43 -9.60 3.76
C ALA A 64 -2.91 -9.81 3.38
N LEU A 65 -3.20 -10.75 2.48
CA LEU A 65 -4.57 -11.11 2.08
C LEU A 65 -5.36 -11.73 3.22
N ALA A 66 -4.73 -12.61 4.01
CA ALA A 66 -5.39 -13.22 5.17
C ALA A 66 -5.77 -12.18 6.22
N ALA A 67 -4.88 -11.23 6.52
CA ALA A 67 -5.14 -10.12 7.43
C ALA A 67 -6.26 -9.20 6.91
N ALA A 68 -6.23 -8.83 5.64
CA ALA A 68 -7.30 -8.05 5.02
C ALA A 68 -8.67 -8.75 5.13
N GLY A 69 -8.72 -10.08 4.90
CA GLY A 69 -9.95 -10.85 5.08
C GLY A 69 -10.44 -10.93 6.53
N GLN A 70 -9.53 -10.95 7.51
CA GLN A 70 -9.90 -10.86 8.92
C GLN A 70 -10.52 -9.50 9.25
N ILE A 71 -9.97 -8.40 8.73
CA ILE A 71 -10.53 -7.06 8.89
C ILE A 71 -11.96 -7.01 8.33
N GLU A 72 -12.18 -7.52 7.11
CA GLU A 72 -13.50 -7.55 6.48
C GLU A 72 -14.52 -8.37 7.27
N THR A 73 -14.08 -9.50 7.85
CA THR A 73 -14.94 -10.32 8.72
C THR A 73 -15.21 -9.62 10.06
N PHE A 74 -14.23 -8.90 10.59
CA PHE A 74 -14.33 -8.22 11.88
C PHE A 74 -15.16 -6.94 11.81
N LEU A 75 -15.16 -6.26 10.68
CA LEU A 75 -15.90 -5.02 10.40
C LEU A 75 -17.04 -5.27 9.40
N ASP A 76 -17.90 -6.23 9.71
CA ASP A 76 -19.12 -6.48 8.94
C ASP A 76 -20.09 -5.29 9.00
N GLU A 77 -21.07 -5.30 8.10
CA GLU A 77 -22.09 -4.25 8.00
C GLU A 77 -22.85 -4.03 9.30
N ALA A 78 -23.26 -5.12 9.94
CA ALA A 78 -24.06 -5.08 11.16
C ALA A 78 -23.30 -4.36 12.29
N ARG A 79 -21.99 -4.58 12.39
CA ARG A 79 -21.12 -3.89 13.36
C ARG A 79 -20.94 -2.43 13.00
N LEU A 80 -20.58 -2.12 11.76
CA LEU A 80 -20.37 -0.73 11.33
C LEU A 80 -21.63 0.12 11.47
N ALA A 81 -22.79 -0.42 11.11
CA ALA A 81 -24.08 0.26 11.20
C ALA A 81 -24.66 0.30 12.63
N SER A 82 -24.10 -0.46 13.58
CA SER A 82 -24.63 -0.55 14.95
C SER A 82 -24.54 0.77 15.74
N ASN A 83 -23.66 1.68 15.32
CA ASN A 83 -23.54 3.01 15.89
C ASN A 83 -23.07 4.01 14.81
N PRO A 84 -23.77 5.14 14.61
CA PRO A 84 -23.44 6.13 13.57
C PRO A 84 -22.02 6.69 13.61
N MET A 85 -21.33 6.63 14.75
CA MET A 85 -19.95 7.10 14.87
C MET A 85 -18.92 6.05 14.42
N LEU A 86 -19.26 4.75 14.37
CA LEU A 86 -18.28 3.70 14.07
C LEU A 86 -17.68 3.81 12.67
N PRO A 87 -18.44 4.11 11.60
CA PRO A 87 -17.84 4.25 10.28
C PRO A 87 -16.75 5.32 10.25
N ALA A 88 -16.90 6.41 11.01
CA ALA A 88 -15.92 7.48 11.08
C ALA A 88 -14.54 7.03 11.60
N PHE A 89 -14.46 5.99 12.43
CA PHE A 89 -13.21 5.52 13.04
C PHE A 89 -12.73 4.15 12.54
N PHE A 90 -13.62 3.34 12.00
CA PHE A 90 -13.33 1.94 11.69
C PHE A 90 -13.46 1.59 10.20
N GLU A 91 -14.28 2.31 9.44
CA GLU A 91 -14.51 1.88 8.05
C GLU A 91 -13.27 2.05 7.15
N SER A 92 -12.38 2.98 7.48
CA SER A 92 -11.13 3.19 6.72
C SER A 92 -10.21 1.97 6.70
N TYR A 93 -10.27 1.08 7.70
CA TYR A 93 -9.53 -0.19 7.68
C TYR A 93 -9.99 -1.11 6.54
N LEU A 94 -11.20 -0.95 6.00
CA LEU A 94 -11.66 -1.72 4.84
C LEU A 94 -10.94 -1.34 3.53
N ALA A 95 -10.16 -0.25 3.53
CA ALA A 95 -9.25 0.09 2.43
C ALA A 95 -8.04 -0.85 2.34
N THR A 96 -7.74 -1.64 3.39
CA THR A 96 -6.60 -2.57 3.39
C THR A 96 -6.69 -3.59 2.25
N ARG A 97 -7.87 -4.17 1.98
CA ARG A 97 -8.03 -5.16 0.90
C ARG A 97 -7.65 -4.57 -0.48
N PRO A 98 -8.26 -3.45 -0.95
CA PRO A 98 -7.84 -2.81 -2.19
C PRO A 98 -6.33 -2.49 -2.24
N MET A 99 -5.76 -1.96 -1.16
CA MET A 99 -4.33 -1.60 -1.10
C MET A 99 -3.42 -2.83 -1.21
N VAL A 100 -3.78 -3.96 -0.58
CA VAL A 100 -3.06 -5.24 -0.72
C VAL A 100 -3.12 -5.72 -2.17
N LEU A 101 -4.30 -5.69 -2.80
CA LEU A 101 -4.43 -6.12 -4.20
C LEU A 101 -3.59 -5.25 -5.15
N VAL A 102 -3.53 -3.94 -4.91
CA VAL A 102 -2.67 -3.01 -5.66
C VAL A 102 -1.18 -3.33 -5.46
N ARG A 103 -0.74 -3.53 -4.21
CA ARG A 103 0.67 -3.85 -3.89
C ARG A 103 1.19 -5.05 -4.66
N PHE A 104 0.36 -6.10 -4.78
CA PHE A 104 0.74 -7.35 -5.42
C PHE A 104 0.29 -7.45 -6.89
N GLY A 105 -0.21 -6.36 -7.47
CA GLY A 105 -0.62 -6.34 -8.88
C GLY A 105 -1.74 -7.33 -9.23
N LEU A 106 -2.63 -7.61 -8.28
CA LEU A 106 -3.73 -8.57 -8.43
C LEU A 106 -4.92 -7.92 -9.16
N TRP A 107 -4.66 -7.45 -10.39
CA TRP A 107 -5.56 -6.60 -11.16
C TRP A 107 -6.91 -7.24 -11.47
N GLU A 108 -6.92 -8.52 -11.88
CA GLU A 108 -8.17 -9.22 -12.19
C GLU A 108 -9.05 -9.40 -10.94
N GLU A 109 -8.44 -9.79 -9.81
CA GLU A 109 -9.15 -9.95 -8.54
C GLU A 109 -9.74 -8.61 -8.10
N LEU A 110 -8.97 -7.52 -8.19
CA LEU A 110 -9.41 -6.17 -7.86
C LEU A 110 -10.55 -5.67 -8.74
N LEU A 111 -10.50 -5.93 -10.05
CA LEU A 111 -11.57 -5.57 -10.98
C LEU A 111 -12.84 -6.41 -10.79
N SER A 112 -12.70 -7.65 -10.27
CA SER A 112 -13.81 -8.54 -9.95
C SER A 112 -14.56 -8.20 -8.67
N LEU A 113 -13.95 -7.41 -7.76
CA LEU A 113 -14.61 -6.98 -6.54
C LEU A 113 -15.79 -6.04 -6.86
N PRO A 114 -16.99 -6.31 -6.31
CA PRO A 114 -18.11 -5.41 -6.45
C PRO A 114 -17.85 -4.14 -5.65
N LEU A 115 -18.42 -3.04 -6.13
CA LEU A 115 -18.52 -1.83 -5.33
C LEU A 115 -19.64 -2.01 -4.30
N PRO A 116 -19.48 -1.54 -3.06
CA PRO A 116 -20.54 -1.57 -2.07
C PRO A 116 -21.80 -0.86 -2.55
N GLU A 117 -22.98 -1.40 -2.22
CA GLU A 117 -24.26 -0.76 -2.52
C GLU A 117 -24.44 0.54 -1.71
N ASP A 118 -24.12 0.50 -0.41
CA ASP A 118 -24.09 1.67 0.45
C ASP A 118 -22.70 2.34 0.42
N ALA A 119 -22.49 3.21 -0.56
CA ALA A 119 -21.25 3.98 -0.69
C ALA A 119 -21.06 5.01 0.45
N GLN A 120 -22.10 5.36 1.21
CA GLN A 120 -21.97 6.29 2.34
C GLN A 120 -21.49 5.58 3.60
N LEU A 121 -21.96 4.35 3.84
CA LEU A 121 -21.42 3.49 4.88
C LEU A 121 -19.99 3.08 4.55
N TYR A 122 -19.73 2.61 3.33
CA TYR A 122 -18.45 2.08 2.87
C TYR A 122 -17.62 3.10 2.05
N LEU A 123 -17.57 4.35 2.51
CA LEU A 123 -16.97 5.44 1.76
C LEU A 123 -15.49 5.24 1.43
N SER A 124 -14.67 4.86 2.41
CA SER A 124 -13.22 4.65 2.20
C SER A 124 -12.98 3.41 1.34
N ARG A 125 -13.69 2.31 1.61
CA ARG A 125 -13.61 1.08 0.81
C ARG A 125 -13.96 1.37 -0.64
N THR A 126 -15.04 2.11 -0.89
CA THR A 126 -15.47 2.48 -2.25
C THR A 126 -14.43 3.36 -2.91
N LEU A 127 -13.93 4.38 -2.20
CA LEU A 127 -12.87 5.26 -2.68
C LEU A 127 -11.62 4.46 -3.10
N PHE A 128 -11.13 3.56 -2.26
CA PHE A 128 -9.92 2.79 -2.55
C PHE A 128 -10.13 1.65 -3.56
N LEU A 129 -11.35 1.13 -3.71
CA LEU A 129 -11.71 0.27 -4.84
C LEU A 129 -11.66 1.05 -6.16
N ARG A 130 -12.19 2.28 -6.21
CA ARG A 130 -12.09 3.15 -7.40
C ARG A 130 -10.63 3.47 -7.75
N PHE A 131 -9.83 3.82 -6.74
CA PHE A 131 -8.38 4.00 -6.88
C PHE A 131 -7.72 2.76 -7.50
N GLY A 132 -7.94 1.59 -6.90
CA GLY A 132 -7.35 0.35 -7.37
C GLY A 132 -7.79 -0.05 -8.77
N ARG A 133 -9.09 0.12 -9.10
CA ARG A 133 -9.63 -0.13 -10.44
C ARG A 133 -9.02 0.79 -11.48
N ALA A 134 -8.83 2.07 -11.17
CA ALA A 134 -8.19 3.02 -12.07
C ALA A 134 -6.76 2.60 -12.43
N LEU A 135 -5.97 2.18 -11.42
CA LEU A 135 -4.63 1.65 -11.63
C LEU A 135 -4.65 0.34 -12.43
N ALA A 136 -5.56 -0.59 -12.12
CA ALA A 136 -5.69 -1.85 -12.84
C ALA A 136 -6.02 -1.64 -14.33
N PHE A 137 -6.94 -0.73 -14.65
CA PHE A 137 -7.26 -0.39 -16.04
C PHE A 137 -6.07 0.25 -16.75
N GLY A 138 -5.38 1.19 -16.12
CA GLY A 138 -4.13 1.77 -16.65
C GLY A 138 -3.06 0.71 -16.88
N ALA A 139 -2.85 -0.20 -15.92
CA ALA A 139 -1.93 -1.32 -16.00
C ALA A 139 -2.24 -2.26 -17.18
N LYS A 140 -3.53 -2.44 -17.50
CA LYS A 140 -4.01 -3.28 -18.61
C LYS A 140 -4.10 -2.53 -19.95
N GLY A 141 -3.75 -1.25 -19.99
CA GLY A 141 -3.76 -0.42 -21.20
C GLY A 141 -5.10 0.26 -21.52
N ASP A 142 -6.14 0.07 -20.70
CA ASP A 142 -7.41 0.77 -20.84
C ASP A 142 -7.40 2.08 -20.05
N VAL A 143 -6.61 3.04 -20.52
CA VAL A 143 -6.45 4.33 -19.84
C VAL A 143 -7.78 5.10 -19.77
N ALA A 144 -8.66 4.95 -20.76
CA ALA A 144 -9.96 5.60 -20.78
C ALA A 144 -10.84 5.13 -19.60
N ALA A 145 -10.93 3.82 -19.37
CA ALA A 145 -11.60 3.29 -18.18
C ALA A 145 -10.89 3.72 -16.89
N GLY A 146 -9.56 3.77 -16.89
CA GLY A 146 -8.77 4.28 -15.78
C GLY A 146 -9.12 5.73 -15.39
N ARG A 147 -9.25 6.62 -16.39
CA ARG A 147 -9.66 8.02 -16.20
C ARG A 147 -11.11 8.15 -15.73
N ALA A 148 -12.01 7.27 -16.17
CA ALA A 148 -13.38 7.24 -15.68
C ALA A 148 -13.45 6.85 -14.20
N GLU A 149 -12.68 5.85 -13.77
CA GLU A 149 -12.55 5.47 -12.36
C GLU A 149 -11.87 6.57 -11.53
N GLN A 150 -10.87 7.27 -12.07
CA GLN A 150 -10.25 8.44 -11.43
C GLN A 150 -11.27 9.58 -11.22
N ALA A 151 -12.12 9.86 -12.21
CA ALA A 151 -13.17 10.86 -12.07
C ALA A 151 -14.20 10.46 -10.99
N ALA A 152 -14.59 9.18 -10.93
CA ALA A 152 -15.48 8.66 -9.89
C ALA A 152 -14.82 8.70 -8.49
N PHE A 153 -13.52 8.42 -8.40
CA PHE A 153 -12.73 8.60 -7.19
C PHE A 153 -12.75 10.07 -6.73
N ALA A 154 -12.49 11.01 -7.63
CA ALA A 154 -12.49 12.44 -7.32
C ALA A 154 -13.86 12.93 -6.83
N ALA A 155 -14.94 12.46 -7.46
CA ALA A 155 -16.31 12.78 -7.05
C ALA A 155 -16.65 12.34 -5.62
N LEU A 156 -16.00 11.30 -5.09
CA LEU A 156 -16.14 10.86 -3.70
C LEU A 156 -15.22 11.63 -2.75
N LEU A 157 -13.99 11.94 -3.19
CA LEU A 157 -13.00 12.60 -2.35
C LEU A 157 -13.28 14.09 -2.16
N THR A 158 -13.62 14.82 -3.22
CA THR A 158 -13.77 16.29 -3.19
C THR A 158 -14.77 16.79 -2.14
N PRO A 159 -15.97 16.19 -1.96
CA PRO A 159 -16.91 16.62 -0.92
C PRO A 159 -16.66 15.98 0.46
N MET A 160 -15.61 15.17 0.62
CA MET A 160 -15.36 14.46 1.87
C MET A 160 -14.80 15.41 2.94
N GLU A 161 -15.51 15.56 4.05
CA GLU A 161 -15.04 16.37 5.18
C GLU A 161 -13.96 15.63 5.98
N PRO A 162 -12.98 16.34 6.61
CA PRO A 162 -11.86 15.75 7.35
C PRO A 162 -12.22 14.60 8.31
N ASP A 163 -13.24 14.80 9.16
CA ASP A 163 -13.62 13.82 10.19
C ASP A 163 -14.60 12.75 9.69
N THR A 164 -14.91 12.73 8.39
CA THR A 164 -15.80 11.71 7.81
C THR A 164 -15.20 10.31 7.98
N ARG A 165 -13.88 10.18 7.82
CA ARG A 165 -13.12 8.93 7.97
C ARG A 165 -11.73 9.23 8.51
N ARG A 166 -11.54 8.95 9.80
CA ARG A 166 -10.30 9.17 10.56
C ARG A 166 -9.70 7.84 10.98
N LYS A 167 -8.39 7.68 10.80
CA LYS A 167 -7.59 6.58 11.33
C LYS A 167 -6.48 7.17 12.19
N HIS A 168 -6.66 7.07 13.50
CA HIS A 168 -5.85 7.72 14.54
C HIS A 168 -5.50 9.19 14.22
N ASN A 169 -4.27 9.46 13.80
CA ASN A 169 -3.73 10.79 13.56
C ASN A 169 -3.99 11.28 12.14
N THR A 170 -4.49 10.42 11.26
CA THR A 170 -4.68 10.70 9.83
C THR A 170 -6.17 10.64 9.45
N THR A 171 -6.51 11.28 8.35
CA THR A 171 -7.87 11.32 7.79
C THR A 171 -7.81 10.98 6.30
N VAL A 172 -8.85 10.32 5.79
CA VAL A 172 -8.92 9.99 4.36
C VAL A 172 -8.96 11.26 3.50
N ALA A 173 -9.76 12.25 3.90
CA ALA A 173 -9.96 13.48 3.13
C ALA A 173 -8.67 14.32 3.00
N GLU A 174 -7.86 14.44 4.06
CA GLU A 174 -6.70 15.34 4.06
C GLU A 174 -5.39 14.63 3.74
N HIS A 175 -5.31 13.31 3.95
CA HIS A 175 -4.04 12.57 3.86
C HIS A 175 -4.07 11.48 2.79
N SER A 176 -4.72 10.34 3.06
CA SER A 176 -4.59 9.16 2.19
C SER A 176 -5.32 9.31 0.84
N GLY A 177 -6.43 10.05 0.80
CA GLY A 177 -7.15 10.40 -0.42
C GLY A 177 -6.35 11.30 -1.36
N PRO A 178 -5.81 12.46 -0.91
CA PRO A 178 -4.97 13.31 -1.74
C PRO A 178 -3.68 12.62 -2.25
N ILE A 179 -3.06 11.76 -1.43
CA ILE A 179 -1.93 10.92 -1.88
C ILE A 179 -2.37 9.99 -3.01
N ALA A 180 -3.49 9.28 -2.83
CA ALA A 180 -4.06 8.40 -3.85
C ALA A 180 -4.38 9.16 -5.14
N ALA A 181 -4.96 10.37 -5.04
CA ALA A 181 -5.27 11.22 -6.20
C ALA A 181 -4.02 11.57 -7.03
N ALA A 182 -2.92 11.94 -6.36
CA ALA A 182 -1.66 12.25 -7.00
C ALA A 182 -1.04 11.00 -7.65
N VAL A 183 -1.11 9.84 -7.01
CA VAL A 183 -0.69 8.55 -7.60
C VAL A 183 -1.52 8.20 -8.84
N LEU A 184 -2.84 8.40 -8.82
CA LEU A 184 -3.68 8.18 -10.01
C LEU A 184 -3.29 9.08 -11.18
N GLU A 185 -3.09 10.37 -10.92
CA GLU A 185 -2.68 11.30 -11.98
C GLU A 185 -1.33 10.91 -12.55
N ALA A 186 -0.39 10.51 -11.68
CA ALA A 186 0.92 10.07 -12.09
C ALA A 186 0.85 8.87 -13.04
N GLU A 187 0.24 7.78 -12.57
CA GLU A 187 0.26 6.52 -13.29
C GLU A 187 -0.51 6.59 -14.60
N LEU A 188 -1.68 7.23 -14.61
CA LEU A 188 -2.46 7.38 -15.85
C LEU A 188 -1.74 8.32 -16.84
N SER A 189 -1.08 9.38 -16.36
CA SER A 189 -0.26 10.24 -17.23
C SER A 189 0.93 9.49 -17.81
N TYR A 190 1.56 8.62 -17.02
CA TYR A 190 2.63 7.76 -17.49
C TYR A 190 2.16 6.87 -18.64
N ARG A 191 0.96 6.27 -18.53
CA ARG A 191 0.37 5.45 -19.61
C ARG A 191 -0.02 6.24 -20.85
N GLU A 192 -0.27 7.54 -20.72
CA GLU A 192 -0.52 8.45 -21.84
C GLU A 192 0.78 8.99 -22.48
N GLY A 193 1.95 8.61 -21.97
CA GLY A 193 3.24 9.16 -22.40
C GLY A 193 3.48 10.60 -21.92
N ARG A 194 2.64 11.13 -21.02
CA ARG A 194 2.80 12.45 -20.40
C ARG A 194 3.78 12.40 -19.22
N LEU A 195 5.03 12.05 -19.52
CA LEU A 195 6.04 11.74 -18.51
C LEU A 195 6.30 12.90 -17.53
N GLU A 196 6.40 14.14 -18.00
CA GLU A 196 6.63 15.29 -17.11
C GLU A 196 5.47 15.50 -16.13
N ALA A 197 4.22 15.31 -16.58
CA ALA A 197 3.06 15.35 -15.70
C ALA A 197 3.09 14.21 -14.68
N SER A 198 3.50 13.01 -15.11
CA SER A 198 3.69 11.87 -14.23
C SER A 198 4.73 12.13 -13.13
N TRP A 199 5.89 12.69 -13.50
CA TRP A 199 6.96 13.01 -12.55
C TRP A 199 6.55 14.07 -11.54
N ALA A 200 5.86 15.12 -11.99
CA ALA A 200 5.34 16.15 -11.10
C ALA A 200 4.33 15.57 -10.10
N ALA A 201 3.40 14.72 -10.57
CA ALA A 201 2.40 14.09 -9.72
C ALA A 201 3.01 13.08 -8.72
N LEU A 202 4.04 12.30 -9.11
CA LEU A 202 4.75 11.42 -8.18
C LEU A 202 5.53 12.20 -7.12
N ALA A 203 6.17 13.30 -7.51
CA ALA A 203 6.85 14.18 -6.56
C ALA A 203 5.86 14.78 -5.54
N ASP A 204 4.69 15.22 -5.98
CA ASP A 204 3.60 15.67 -5.10
C ASP A 204 3.11 14.55 -4.18
N ALA A 205 2.90 13.34 -4.69
CA ALA A 205 2.50 12.18 -3.90
C ALA A 205 3.52 11.85 -2.79
N VAL A 206 4.82 11.89 -3.11
CA VAL A 206 5.90 11.68 -2.12
C VAL A 206 5.90 12.79 -1.08
N ALA A 207 5.82 14.06 -1.49
CA ALA A 207 5.80 15.18 -0.57
C ALA A 207 4.62 15.12 0.40
N ARG A 208 3.42 14.76 -0.08
CA ARG A 208 2.23 14.55 0.75
C ARG A 208 2.39 13.38 1.72
N TYR A 209 2.99 12.28 1.26
CA TYR A 209 3.26 11.13 2.10
C TYR A 209 4.23 11.47 3.23
N ASP A 210 5.31 12.19 2.92
CA ASP A 210 6.34 12.59 3.88
C ASP A 210 5.85 13.64 4.89
N ALA A 211 4.87 14.47 4.50
CA ALA A 211 4.24 15.46 5.36
C ALA A 211 3.10 14.90 6.23
N MET A 212 2.70 13.64 6.02
CA MET A 212 1.61 13.01 6.76
C MET A 212 1.95 12.91 8.26
N PRO A 213 0.97 13.13 9.17
CA PRO A 213 1.16 12.86 10.58
C PRO A 213 1.65 11.42 10.80
N TYR A 214 2.62 11.27 11.71
CA TYR A 214 3.16 9.96 12.05
C TYR A 214 2.07 9.04 12.60
N ASP A 215 2.01 7.83 12.04
CA ASP A 215 1.08 6.78 12.43
C ASP A 215 1.65 5.40 12.07
N GLU A 216 1.29 4.37 12.84
CA GLU A 216 1.69 2.99 12.61
C GLU A 216 0.47 2.09 12.80
N PRO A 217 -0.07 1.46 11.74
CA PRO A 217 0.35 1.55 10.34
C PRO A 217 0.22 2.95 9.75
N ALA A 218 1.04 3.25 8.73
CA ALA A 218 0.94 4.53 8.04
C ALA A 218 -0.48 4.76 7.48
N GLY A 219 -0.92 6.02 7.44
CA GLY A 219 -2.26 6.38 6.93
C GLY A 219 -2.50 5.98 5.47
N TYR A 220 -1.42 5.84 4.70
CA TYR A 220 -1.40 5.27 3.35
C TYR A 220 -0.39 4.10 3.34
N LEU A 221 -0.84 2.87 3.02
CA LEU A 221 -0.06 1.66 3.30
C LEU A 221 1.13 1.40 2.35
N MET A 222 1.24 2.14 1.25
CA MET A 222 2.25 1.93 0.21
C MET A 222 3.02 3.23 -0.07
N PRO A 223 4.31 3.34 0.24
CA PRO A 223 5.06 4.57 -0.01
C PRO A 223 5.08 4.91 -1.52
N PRO A 224 4.55 6.08 -1.96
CA PRO A 224 4.57 6.47 -3.38
C PRO A 224 5.98 6.58 -3.97
N ARG A 225 6.99 6.76 -3.10
CA ARG A 225 8.41 6.78 -3.46
C ARG A 225 8.83 5.50 -4.18
N GLN A 226 8.26 4.36 -3.79
CA GLN A 226 8.53 3.07 -4.43
C GLN A 226 7.99 3.02 -5.85
N THR A 227 6.77 3.51 -6.09
CA THR A 227 6.20 3.67 -7.44
C THR A 227 7.03 4.63 -8.30
N TYR A 228 7.43 5.76 -7.72
CA TYR A 228 8.25 6.74 -8.42
C TYR A 228 9.59 6.15 -8.89
N ALA A 229 10.30 5.49 -7.98
CA ALA A 229 11.57 4.85 -8.30
C ALA A 229 11.41 3.73 -9.34
N ALA A 230 10.33 2.94 -9.28
CA ALA A 230 10.05 1.89 -10.26
C ALA A 230 9.86 2.43 -11.67
N LEU A 231 9.03 3.45 -11.84
CA LEU A 231 8.76 4.05 -13.16
C LEU A 231 9.99 4.79 -13.72
N LEU A 232 10.80 5.42 -12.86
CA LEU A 232 12.08 5.99 -13.28
C LEU A 232 13.05 4.91 -13.76
N ALA A 233 13.14 3.79 -13.04
CA ALA A 233 14.00 2.68 -13.43
C ALA A 233 13.57 2.06 -14.76
N GLU A 234 12.26 1.90 -14.99
CA GLU A 234 11.70 1.45 -16.28
C GLU A 234 12.07 2.40 -17.43
N GLN A 235 12.15 3.71 -17.19
CA GLN A 235 12.60 4.71 -18.15
C GLN A 235 14.13 4.88 -18.22
N GLY A 236 14.90 3.93 -17.65
CA GLY A 236 16.36 3.95 -17.64
C GLY A 236 16.99 5.07 -16.80
N ARG A 237 16.21 5.78 -15.97
CA ARG A 237 16.70 6.86 -15.08
C ARG A 237 17.26 6.28 -13.77
N LEU A 238 18.24 5.37 -13.90
CA LEU A 238 18.70 4.49 -12.83
C LEU A 238 19.30 5.25 -11.63
N GLU A 239 20.08 6.30 -11.85
CA GLU A 239 20.72 7.03 -10.76
C GLU A 239 19.69 7.77 -9.89
N ARG A 240 18.64 8.30 -10.52
CA ARG A 240 17.55 8.98 -9.80
C ARG A 240 16.69 7.96 -9.05
N ALA A 241 16.38 6.83 -9.68
CA ALA A 241 15.64 5.74 -9.05
C ALA A 241 16.41 5.18 -7.83
N ALA A 242 17.73 4.97 -7.95
CA ALA A 242 18.58 4.50 -6.85
C ALA A 242 18.48 5.40 -5.61
N ARG A 243 18.57 6.72 -5.78
CA ARG A 243 18.45 7.69 -4.66
C ARG A 243 17.11 7.57 -3.94
N LEU A 244 16.01 7.47 -4.70
CA LEU A 244 14.67 7.31 -4.11
C LEU A 244 14.53 5.99 -3.35
N TYR A 245 15.14 4.90 -3.83
CA TYR A 245 15.17 3.64 -3.08
C TYR A 245 16.00 3.74 -1.80
N GLU A 246 17.14 4.43 -1.82
CA GLU A 246 17.94 4.64 -0.62
C GLU A 246 17.22 5.50 0.41
N GLU A 247 16.53 6.55 -0.02
CA GLU A 247 15.65 7.37 0.84
C GLU A 247 14.51 6.53 1.43
N ASP A 248 13.85 5.68 0.63
CA ASP A 248 12.83 4.75 1.11
C ASP A 248 13.37 3.75 2.13
N LEU A 249 14.56 3.18 1.90
CA LEU A 249 15.22 2.28 2.84
C LEU A 249 15.67 2.98 4.12
N GLY A 250 15.85 4.30 4.10
CA GLY A 250 16.05 5.11 5.30
C GLY A 250 14.80 5.22 6.17
N THR A 251 13.61 5.25 5.56
CA THR A 251 12.31 5.29 6.27
C THR A 251 11.81 3.89 6.64
N PHE A 252 11.95 2.93 5.74
CA PHE A 252 11.49 1.54 5.86
C PHE A 252 12.67 0.60 5.63
N PRO A 253 13.53 0.39 6.65
CA PRO A 253 14.73 -0.42 6.51
C PRO A 253 14.43 -1.84 6.04
N LYS A 254 15.30 -2.38 5.18
CA LYS A 254 15.25 -3.77 4.72
C LYS A 254 13.97 -4.18 3.98
N ASN A 255 13.13 -3.24 3.54
CA ASN A 255 11.93 -3.59 2.79
C ASN A 255 12.32 -4.21 1.43
N VAL A 256 11.66 -5.33 1.09
CA VAL A 256 12.05 -6.17 -0.05
C VAL A 256 11.91 -5.43 -1.39
N TRP A 257 10.94 -4.51 -1.48
CA TRP A 257 10.60 -3.77 -2.69
C TRP A 257 11.71 -2.79 -3.10
N SER A 258 12.17 -1.98 -2.16
CA SER A 258 13.24 -1.01 -2.42
C SER A 258 14.61 -1.67 -2.51
N LEU A 259 14.84 -2.78 -1.80
CA LEU A 259 16.06 -3.59 -2.00
C LEU A 259 16.10 -4.19 -3.42
N ALA A 260 15.00 -4.77 -3.90
CA ALA A 260 14.91 -5.32 -5.24
C ALA A 260 15.08 -4.22 -6.32
N GLY A 261 14.42 -3.08 -6.14
CA GLY A 261 14.56 -1.93 -7.03
C GLY A 261 15.96 -1.35 -7.05
N LEU A 262 16.60 -1.19 -5.88
CA LEU A 262 17.96 -0.68 -5.78
C LEU A 262 18.97 -1.63 -6.44
N ARG A 263 18.79 -2.95 -6.28
CA ARG A 263 19.60 -3.97 -6.97
C ARG A 263 19.52 -3.81 -8.50
N LEU A 264 18.34 -3.48 -9.05
CA LEU A 264 18.20 -3.20 -10.48
C LEU A 264 18.99 -1.96 -10.89
N CYS A 265 18.92 -0.87 -10.12
CA CYS A 265 19.61 0.37 -10.44
C CYS A 265 21.14 0.29 -10.33
N LEU A 266 21.65 -0.59 -9.47
CA LEU A 266 23.09 -0.77 -9.24
C LEU A 266 23.73 -1.80 -10.17
N ALA A 267 23.02 -2.27 -11.20
CA ALA A 267 23.55 -3.24 -12.14
C ALA A 267 24.73 -2.65 -12.95
N GLY A 268 25.95 -3.14 -12.71
CA GLY A 268 27.16 -2.73 -13.44
C GLY A 268 28.43 -2.81 -12.60
N GLU A 269 29.60 -2.87 -13.25
CA GLU A 269 30.89 -3.05 -12.55
C GLU A 269 31.23 -1.88 -11.60
N ALA A 270 30.80 -0.66 -11.94
CA ALA A 270 31.06 0.54 -11.16
C ALA A 270 30.48 0.50 -9.73
N HIS A 271 29.46 -0.32 -9.50
CA HIS A 271 28.76 -0.41 -8.22
C HIS A 271 28.96 -1.75 -7.51
N ALA A 272 29.91 -2.58 -7.95
CA ALA A 272 30.05 -3.97 -7.49
C ALA A 272 30.10 -4.16 -5.95
N PRO A 273 30.80 -3.34 -5.15
CA PRO A 273 30.76 -3.47 -3.69
C PRO A 273 29.37 -3.23 -3.10
N ARG A 274 28.73 -2.12 -3.50
CA ARG A 274 27.40 -1.72 -3.03
C ARG A 274 26.33 -2.70 -3.48
N LEU A 275 26.42 -3.20 -4.70
CA LEU A 275 25.52 -4.22 -5.25
C LEU A 275 25.54 -5.49 -4.38
N ARG A 276 26.73 -5.97 -3.98
CA ARG A 276 26.85 -7.16 -3.11
C ARG A 276 26.18 -6.96 -1.74
N GLU A 277 26.29 -5.78 -1.15
CA GLU A 277 25.60 -5.46 0.12
C GLU A 277 24.09 -5.51 -0.05
N VAL A 278 23.57 -4.90 -1.11
CA VAL A 278 22.13 -4.87 -1.42
C VAL A 278 21.61 -6.28 -1.74
N GLU A 279 22.38 -7.09 -2.48
CA GLU A 279 22.04 -8.48 -2.78
C GLU A 279 21.98 -9.35 -1.51
N ALA A 280 22.93 -9.20 -0.59
CA ALA A 280 22.90 -9.91 0.68
C ALA A 280 21.71 -9.50 1.55
N ALA A 281 21.41 -8.20 1.61
CA ALA A 281 20.25 -7.68 2.34
C ALA A 281 18.93 -8.15 1.71
N LEU A 282 18.84 -8.16 0.37
CA LEU A 282 17.67 -8.63 -0.36
C LEU A 282 17.42 -10.12 -0.10
N ALA A 283 18.45 -10.96 -0.21
CA ALA A 283 18.34 -12.39 0.05
C ALA A 283 17.84 -12.69 1.47
N ALA A 284 18.25 -11.88 2.46
CA ALA A 284 17.73 -11.99 3.82
C ALA A 284 16.25 -11.55 3.93
N ALA A 285 15.87 -10.46 3.25
CA ALA A 285 14.48 -9.97 3.24
C ALA A 285 13.52 -10.93 2.52
N GLU A 286 13.97 -11.56 1.43
CA GLU A 286 13.21 -12.53 0.64
C GLU A 286 12.81 -13.78 1.43
N ALA A 287 13.51 -14.10 2.53
CA ALA A 287 13.13 -15.20 3.41
C ALA A 287 11.72 -15.04 4.03
N ALA A 288 11.21 -13.81 4.13
CA ALA A 288 9.85 -13.53 4.59
C ALA A 288 8.83 -13.35 3.45
N ALA A 289 9.30 -13.23 2.20
CA ALA A 289 8.45 -13.05 1.03
C ALA A 289 7.88 -14.39 0.54
N ASP A 290 6.68 -14.37 -0.05
CA ASP A 290 6.06 -15.52 -0.71
C ASP A 290 5.77 -15.27 -2.19
N VAL A 291 6.31 -14.16 -2.73
CA VAL A 291 6.31 -13.80 -4.14
C VAL A 291 7.71 -13.42 -4.58
N GLU A 292 7.99 -13.59 -5.87
CA GLU A 292 9.21 -13.08 -6.47
C GLU A 292 9.10 -11.56 -6.65
N VAL A 293 10.01 -10.80 -6.02
CA VAL A 293 9.99 -9.33 -6.06
C VAL A 293 10.95 -8.84 -7.15
N ARG A 294 10.39 -8.57 -8.33
CA ARG A 294 11.18 -8.11 -9.50
C ARG A 294 11.26 -6.60 -9.62
N ALA A 295 10.21 -5.90 -9.23
CA ALA A 295 10.17 -4.45 -9.17
C ALA A 295 9.44 -4.02 -7.90
N SER A 296 9.65 -2.78 -7.47
CA SER A 296 9.00 -2.25 -6.27
C SER A 296 7.50 -1.93 -6.45
N CYS A 297 7.03 -1.90 -7.70
CA CYS A 297 5.66 -1.58 -8.05
C CYS A 297 5.21 -2.34 -9.30
N ALA A 298 3.97 -2.87 -9.25
CA ALA A 298 3.34 -3.59 -10.35
C ALA A 298 3.01 -2.72 -11.57
N CYS A 299 3.16 -1.41 -11.41
CA CYS A 299 2.87 -0.43 -12.44
C CYS A 299 4.05 -0.22 -13.39
N ALA A 300 5.26 -0.68 -13.02
CA ALA A 300 6.39 -0.84 -13.94
C ALA A 300 6.25 -2.17 -14.71
N LEU A 301 5.42 -2.17 -15.76
CA LEU A 301 5.01 -3.38 -16.46
C LEU A 301 6.17 -4.17 -17.05
N GLU A 302 7.19 -3.49 -17.58
CA GLU A 302 8.32 -4.16 -18.21
C GLU A 302 9.09 -4.94 -17.16
N SER A 303 9.38 -4.30 -16.02
CA SER A 303 10.12 -4.95 -14.94
C SER A 303 9.27 -5.97 -14.16
N TRP A 304 7.97 -5.74 -14.05
CA TRP A 304 7.03 -6.61 -13.34
C TRP A 304 6.68 -7.88 -14.14
N GLY A 305 6.32 -7.72 -15.42
CA GLY A 305 5.77 -8.80 -16.25
C GLY A 305 6.79 -9.53 -17.13
N SER A 306 7.87 -8.87 -17.59
CA SER A 306 8.64 -9.40 -18.72
C SER A 306 9.74 -10.39 -18.36
N GLY A 307 10.23 -10.41 -17.12
CA GLY A 307 11.47 -11.14 -16.79
C GLY A 307 12.69 -10.71 -17.64
N ARG A 308 12.59 -9.63 -18.43
CA ARG A 308 13.66 -9.05 -19.23
C ARG A 308 14.07 -7.72 -18.64
N ARG A 309 15.37 -7.57 -18.41
CA ARG A 309 15.98 -6.26 -18.17
C ARG A 309 15.71 -5.35 -19.39
N PRO A 310 15.35 -4.06 -19.19
CA PRO A 310 15.49 -3.09 -20.27
C PRO A 310 16.96 -3.09 -20.71
N ALA A 311 17.19 -3.23 -22.01
CA ALA A 311 18.53 -3.13 -22.56
C ALA A 311 19.02 -1.69 -22.35
N PRO A 312 20.25 -1.49 -21.85
CA PRO A 312 20.83 -0.16 -21.85
C PRO A 312 21.02 0.28 -23.30
N GLU A 313 20.48 1.45 -23.65
CA GLU A 313 20.84 2.17 -24.89
C GLU A 313 22.32 2.55 -24.90
#